data_AF-A0A7Y5Q3V4-F1
#
_entry.id   AF-A0A7Y5Q3V4-F1
#
_cell.length_a   1.000
_cell.length_b   1.000
_cell.length_c   1.000
_cell.angle_alpha   90.00
_cell.angle_beta   90.00
_cell.angle_gamma   90.00
#
_symmetry.space_group_name_H-M   'P 1'
#
loop_
_entity.id
_entity.type
_entity.pdbx_description
1 polymer ?
#
loop_
_entity_poly.entity_id
_entity_poly.type
_entity_poly.pdbx_seq_one_letter_code
_entity_poly.pdbx_strand_id
1 'polypeptide(L)'
;MATVWLVPLLSLLLVCRAAPAEPLFRQILGWGGGDPAVVAPAAAEVGVTDLAVWNHDPAYLTRLAAAARPLGLKTYSCIWLGEQPAWQRYFPGVAPPLQQMNAAEEAAAVAIAAELKAGPSVYQYGGEPVRAGLEVFTDPLLCPHDPRVAELFRRQIADLLAVEGLRGIAFDYFGYRNYRTCHCPVSQAAQAAWQAQHPEVEPARAAARFALESLVGLCNALADHARRL
;
A
#
# COMPACT_ATOMS: atom_id res chain seq x y z
N MET A 1 -70.42 -53.87 -2.14
CA MET A 1 -69.80 -52.71 -1.46
C MET A 1 -68.29 -52.90 -1.53
N ALA A 2 -67.65 -52.24 -2.50
CA ALA A 2 -66.20 -52.36 -2.74
C ALA A 2 -65.52 -51.08 -2.23
N THR A 3 -64.65 -51.24 -1.25
CA THR A 3 -63.94 -50.15 -0.57
C THR A 3 -62.74 -49.73 -1.41
N VAL A 4 -62.81 -48.56 -2.03
CA VAL A 4 -61.70 -47.92 -2.75
C VAL A 4 -60.80 -47.25 -1.73
N TRP A 5 -59.54 -47.69 -1.62
CA TRP A 5 -58.52 -47.05 -0.79
C TRP A 5 -57.81 -45.96 -1.61
N LEU A 6 -58.04 -44.70 -1.25
CA LEU A 6 -57.27 -43.54 -1.71
C LEU A 6 -55.93 -43.51 -0.94
N VAL A 7 -54.83 -43.77 -1.65
CA VAL A 7 -53.48 -43.52 -1.13
C VAL A 7 -53.18 -42.03 -1.30
N PRO A 8 -52.82 -41.27 -0.24
CA PRO A 8 -52.41 -39.89 -0.41
C PRO A 8 -50.97 -39.86 -0.96
N LEU A 9 -50.81 -39.23 -2.13
CA LEU A 9 -49.52 -38.80 -2.64
C LEU A 9 -48.98 -37.70 -1.70
N LEU A 10 -48.12 -38.08 -0.75
CA LEU A 10 -47.36 -37.11 0.03
C LEU A 10 -46.18 -36.66 -0.84
N SER A 11 -46.32 -35.49 -1.47
CA SER A 11 -45.26 -34.84 -2.23
C SER A 11 -44.06 -34.58 -1.34
N LEU A 12 -42.98 -35.34 -1.55
CA LEU A 12 -41.67 -35.07 -0.98
C LEU A 12 -41.15 -33.77 -1.61
N LEU A 13 -41.34 -32.64 -0.94
CA LEU A 13 -40.63 -31.40 -1.24
C LEU A 13 -39.18 -31.60 -0.82
N LEU A 14 -38.36 -32.07 -1.76
CA LEU A 14 -36.91 -32.00 -1.64
C LEU A 14 -36.52 -30.51 -1.65
N VAL A 15 -36.33 -29.94 -0.47
CA VAL A 15 -35.63 -28.65 -0.35
C VAL A 15 -34.18 -28.95 -0.69
N CYS A 16 -33.81 -28.80 -1.95
CA CYS A 16 -32.42 -28.69 -2.35
C CYS A 16 -31.84 -27.44 -1.68
N ARG A 17 -31.28 -27.58 -0.48
CA ARG A 17 -30.37 -26.59 0.07
C ARG A 17 -29.21 -26.52 -0.92
N ALA A 18 -29.16 -25.44 -1.70
CA ALA A 18 -27.96 -25.10 -2.45
C ALA A 18 -26.79 -25.14 -1.48
N ALA A 19 -25.75 -25.90 -1.81
CA ALA A 19 -24.51 -25.84 -1.05
C ALA A 19 -24.07 -24.37 -0.99
N PRO A 20 -23.67 -23.85 0.17
CA PRO A 20 -23.15 -22.49 0.23
C PRO A 20 -21.99 -22.42 -0.76
N ALA A 21 -22.07 -21.47 -1.70
CA ALA A 21 -20.98 -21.22 -2.63
C ALA A 21 -19.73 -20.94 -1.78
N GLU A 22 -18.64 -21.67 -2.03
CA GLU A 22 -17.38 -21.34 -1.39
C GLU A 22 -17.03 -19.88 -1.76
N PRO A 23 -16.67 -19.04 -0.78
CA PRO A 23 -16.30 -17.67 -1.08
C PRO A 23 -15.11 -17.68 -2.04
N LEU A 24 -15.31 -17.12 -3.24
CA LEU A 24 -14.30 -17.03 -4.31
C LEU A 24 -13.01 -16.33 -3.85
N PHE A 25 -13.12 -15.44 -2.86
CA PHE A 25 -12.00 -14.72 -2.28
C PHE A 25 -11.94 -14.95 -0.77
N ARG A 26 -10.79 -15.39 -0.28
CA ARG A 26 -10.54 -15.57 1.18
C ARG A 26 -10.30 -14.24 1.89
N GLN A 27 -9.86 -13.23 1.16
CA GLN A 27 -9.56 -11.89 1.66
C GLN A 27 -9.90 -10.86 0.59
N ILE A 28 -10.56 -9.78 0.98
CA ILE A 28 -10.86 -8.63 0.15
C ILE A 28 -10.37 -7.40 0.91
N LEU A 29 -9.39 -6.71 0.33
CA LEU A 29 -8.84 -5.48 0.88
C LEU A 29 -9.65 -4.29 0.37
N GLY A 30 -10.25 -3.55 1.29
CA GLY A 30 -10.81 -2.23 1.06
C GLY A 30 -9.80 -1.15 1.41
N TRP A 31 -9.73 -0.11 0.58
CA TRP A 31 -8.91 1.07 0.84
C TRP A 31 -9.81 2.29 1.01
N GLY A 32 -9.61 3.07 2.06
CA GLY A 32 -10.42 4.26 2.26
C GLY A 32 -10.16 4.98 3.58
N GLY A 33 -10.98 5.98 3.84
CA GLY A 33 -10.95 6.77 5.07
C GLY A 33 -12.30 7.43 5.30
N GLY A 34 -12.47 8.07 6.45
CA GLY A 34 -13.72 8.67 6.87
C GLY A 34 -14.03 8.32 8.32
N ASP A 35 -15.27 8.57 8.75
CA ASP A 35 -15.71 8.22 10.11
C ASP A 35 -15.71 6.70 10.29
N PRO A 36 -14.92 6.14 11.24
CA PRO A 36 -14.92 4.72 11.59
C PRO A 36 -16.32 4.11 11.76
N ALA A 37 -17.26 4.84 12.36
CA ALA A 37 -18.61 4.37 12.62
C ALA A 37 -19.44 4.18 11.34
N VAL A 38 -19.03 4.79 10.23
CA VAL A 38 -19.68 4.70 8.92
C VAL A 38 -18.92 3.74 8.00
N VAL A 39 -17.59 3.87 7.92
CA VAL A 39 -16.79 3.14 6.93
C VAL A 39 -16.65 1.67 7.25
N ALA A 40 -16.54 1.27 8.52
CA ALA A 40 -16.38 -0.12 8.89
C ALA A 40 -17.64 -0.96 8.60
N PRO A 41 -18.87 -0.53 9.00
CA PRO A 41 -20.10 -1.21 8.59
C PRO A 41 -20.28 -1.30 7.07
N ALA A 42 -20.04 -0.19 6.35
CA ALA A 42 -20.17 -0.17 4.90
C ALA A 42 -19.18 -1.13 4.21
N ALA A 43 -17.94 -1.20 4.70
CA ALA A 43 -16.95 -2.15 4.20
C ALA A 43 -17.39 -3.61 4.43
N ALA A 44 -17.88 -3.93 5.63
CA ALA A 44 -18.37 -5.27 5.95
C ALA A 44 -19.59 -5.66 5.11
N GLU A 45 -20.51 -4.72 4.84
CA GLU A 45 -21.70 -4.94 4.03
C GLU A 45 -21.37 -5.39 2.60
N VAL A 46 -20.31 -4.82 2.00
CA VAL A 46 -19.84 -5.20 0.66
C VAL A 46 -18.86 -6.37 0.66
N GLY A 47 -18.63 -7.01 1.81
CA GLY A 47 -17.80 -8.20 1.94
C GLY A 47 -16.29 -7.95 2.02
N VAL A 48 -15.85 -6.71 2.29
CA VAL A 48 -14.45 -6.44 2.66
C VAL A 48 -14.10 -7.23 3.92
N THR A 49 -12.89 -7.77 3.99
CA THR A 49 -12.38 -8.49 5.17
C THR A 49 -11.24 -7.74 5.84
N ASP A 50 -10.54 -6.89 5.09
CA ASP A 50 -9.34 -6.18 5.49
C ASP A 50 -9.51 -4.71 5.06
N LEU A 51 -9.37 -3.75 5.98
CA LEU A 51 -9.57 -2.32 5.72
C LEU A 51 -8.27 -1.56 5.99
N ALA A 52 -7.72 -0.95 4.94
CA ALA A 52 -6.51 -0.13 5.01
C ALA A 52 -6.83 1.36 4.91
N VAL A 53 -6.24 2.17 5.80
CA VAL A 53 -6.49 3.62 5.88
C VAL A 53 -5.21 4.45 5.85
N TRP A 54 -5.24 5.57 5.13
CA TRP A 54 -4.20 6.62 5.19
C TRP A 54 -4.39 7.50 6.42
N ASN A 55 -4.21 6.94 7.62
CA ASN A 55 -4.30 7.69 8.87
C ASN A 55 -3.33 7.10 9.91
N HIS A 56 -2.61 7.98 10.62
CA HIS A 56 -1.63 7.61 11.66
C HIS A 56 -1.98 8.11 13.05
N ASP A 57 -3.11 8.81 13.22
CA ASP A 57 -3.56 9.28 14.53
C ASP A 57 -3.97 8.07 15.40
N PRO A 58 -3.30 7.81 16.55
CA PRO A 58 -3.64 6.71 17.43
C PRO A 58 -5.10 6.74 17.90
N ALA A 59 -5.67 7.93 18.11
CA ALA A 59 -7.06 8.06 18.56
C ALA A 59 -8.04 7.65 17.45
N TYR A 60 -7.77 8.05 16.21
CA TYR A 60 -8.52 7.58 15.04
C TYR A 60 -8.42 6.06 14.87
N LEU A 61 -7.20 5.52 14.88
CA LEU A 61 -6.95 4.09 14.68
C LEU A 61 -7.58 3.22 15.77
N THR A 62 -7.60 3.70 17.02
CA THR A 62 -8.30 3.04 18.13
C THR A 62 -9.81 2.96 17.86
N ARG A 63 -10.43 4.07 17.42
CA ARG A 63 -11.86 4.07 17.07
C ARG A 63 -12.16 3.16 15.88
N LEU A 64 -11.28 3.14 14.87
CA LEU A 64 -11.37 2.25 13.72
C LEU A 64 -11.32 0.78 14.14
N ALA A 65 -10.32 0.39 14.94
CA ALA A 65 -10.20 -0.98 15.44
C ALA A 65 -11.42 -1.38 16.28
N ALA A 66 -11.94 -0.50 17.12
CA ALA A 66 -13.13 -0.75 17.92
C ALA A 66 -14.39 -0.97 17.06
N ALA A 67 -14.58 -0.17 16.00
CA ALA A 67 -15.70 -0.30 15.08
C ALA A 67 -15.60 -1.55 14.17
N ALA A 68 -14.38 -1.89 13.75
CA ALA A 68 -14.09 -3.02 12.86
C ALA A 68 -14.18 -4.40 13.55
N ARG A 69 -13.73 -4.48 14.81
CA ARG A 69 -13.64 -5.73 15.59
C ARG A 69 -14.95 -6.55 15.64
N PRO A 70 -16.12 -6.00 16.01
CA PRO A 70 -17.37 -6.78 16.05
C PRO A 70 -17.85 -7.25 14.67
N LEU A 71 -17.33 -6.64 13.59
CA LEU A 71 -17.65 -7.00 12.21
C LEU A 71 -16.66 -8.02 11.62
N GLY A 72 -15.65 -8.44 12.39
CA GLY A 72 -14.61 -9.37 11.92
C GLY A 72 -13.61 -8.75 10.93
N LEU A 73 -13.60 -7.43 10.77
CA LEU A 73 -12.68 -6.73 9.89
C LEU A 73 -11.28 -6.61 10.51
N LYS A 74 -10.25 -6.86 9.71
CA LYS A 74 -8.86 -6.57 10.06
C LYS A 74 -8.49 -5.16 9.59
N THR A 75 -7.85 -4.37 10.42
CA THR A 75 -7.53 -2.98 10.09
C THR A 75 -6.03 -2.77 9.91
N TYR A 76 -5.65 -1.94 8.94
CA TYR A 76 -4.27 -1.62 8.62
C TYR A 76 -4.11 -0.12 8.50
N SER A 77 -2.97 0.40 8.98
CA SER A 77 -2.57 1.77 8.69
C SER A 77 -1.58 1.75 7.52
N CYS A 78 -1.74 2.69 6.59
CA CYS A 78 -0.90 2.76 5.41
C CYS A 78 0.24 3.76 5.62
N ILE A 79 1.45 3.34 5.29
CA ILE A 79 2.63 4.21 5.24
C ILE A 79 3.11 4.31 3.79
N TRP A 80 3.80 5.40 3.47
CA TRP A 80 4.32 5.65 2.12
C TRP A 80 5.64 6.42 2.15
N LEU A 81 6.38 6.52 1.04
CA LEU A 81 7.64 7.28 1.05
C LEU A 81 7.45 8.81 1.14
N GLY A 82 6.22 9.32 1.09
CA GLY A 82 5.91 10.75 1.24
C GLY A 82 5.83 11.26 2.69
N GLU A 83 6.28 10.47 3.67
CA GLU A 83 6.12 10.71 5.12
C GLU A 83 7.04 11.80 5.69
N GLN A 84 7.06 12.96 5.05
CA GLN A 84 7.79 14.13 5.53
C GLN A 84 7.30 14.65 6.89
N PRO A 85 5.99 14.62 7.22
CA PRO A 85 5.54 14.94 8.58
C PRO A 85 6.12 14.00 9.63
N ALA A 86 6.15 12.69 9.37
CA ALA A 86 6.79 11.73 10.26
C ALA A 86 8.31 12.01 10.36
N TRP A 87 8.97 12.28 9.24
CA TRP A 87 10.39 12.67 9.23
C TRP A 87 10.67 13.84 10.16
N GLN A 88 9.89 14.93 10.06
CA GLN A 88 10.04 16.11 10.91
C GLN A 88 9.86 15.80 12.40
N ARG A 89 8.95 14.86 12.73
CA ARG A 89 8.72 14.41 14.10
C ARG A 89 9.92 13.63 14.67
N TYR A 90 10.48 12.68 13.93
CA TYR A 90 11.56 11.82 14.45
C TYR A 90 12.97 12.39 14.25
N PHE A 91 13.14 13.31 13.30
CA PHE A 91 14.41 13.97 12.98
C PHE A 91 14.25 15.50 12.93
N PRO A 92 13.86 16.14 14.06
CA PRO A 92 13.61 17.58 14.08
C PRO A 92 14.87 18.37 13.72
N GLY A 93 14.70 19.40 12.88
CA GLY A 93 15.81 20.25 12.40
C GLY A 93 16.68 19.62 11.32
N VAL A 94 16.41 18.39 10.89
CA VAL A 94 17.13 17.72 9.80
C VAL A 94 16.29 17.73 8.53
N ALA A 95 16.83 18.25 7.43
CA ALA A 95 16.14 18.23 6.15
C ALA A 95 15.86 16.78 5.68
N PRO A 96 14.66 16.49 5.16
CA PRO A 96 14.32 15.16 4.65
C PRO A 96 15.20 14.82 3.43
N PRO A 97 15.75 13.59 3.34
CA PRO A 97 16.51 13.14 2.20
C PRO A 97 15.56 12.81 1.05
N LEU A 98 15.11 13.82 0.33
CA LEU A 98 14.19 13.64 -0.79
C LEU A 98 14.90 12.97 -1.98
N GLN A 99 14.13 12.19 -2.75
CA GLN A 99 14.59 11.63 -4.01
C GLN A 99 14.93 12.75 -4.99
N GLN A 100 16.08 12.60 -5.65
CA GLN A 100 16.53 13.52 -6.69
C GLN A 100 16.22 12.92 -8.05
N MET A 101 15.73 13.77 -8.94
CA MET A 101 15.49 13.46 -10.35
C MET A 101 16.51 14.21 -11.22
N ASN A 102 16.75 13.74 -12.44
CA ASN A 102 17.55 14.49 -13.40
C ASN A 102 16.77 15.69 -13.98
N ALA A 103 17.44 16.56 -14.74
CA ALA A 103 16.81 17.78 -15.26
C ALA A 103 15.58 17.52 -16.15
N ALA A 104 15.57 16.44 -16.94
CA ALA A 104 14.43 16.09 -17.80
C ALA A 104 13.25 15.57 -16.98
N GLU A 105 13.52 14.76 -15.96
CA GLU A 105 12.52 14.25 -15.02
C GLU A 105 11.91 15.37 -14.16
N GLU A 106 12.72 16.33 -13.69
CA GLU A 106 12.21 17.52 -12.98
C GLU A 106 11.33 18.39 -13.89
N ALA A 107 11.74 18.60 -15.15
CA ALA A 107 10.92 19.32 -16.12
C ALA A 107 9.59 18.59 -16.39
N ALA A 108 9.61 17.26 -16.49
CA ALA A 108 8.40 16.46 -16.63
C ALA A 108 7.48 16.60 -15.41
N ALA A 109 8.03 16.57 -14.18
CA ALA A 109 7.24 16.78 -12.97
C ALA A 109 6.52 18.13 -12.96
N VAL A 110 7.22 19.21 -13.36
CA VAL A 110 6.64 20.56 -13.45
C VAL A 110 5.52 20.59 -14.50
N ALA A 111 5.74 20.00 -15.68
CA ALA A 111 4.75 19.98 -16.74
C ALA A 111 3.49 19.19 -16.33
N ILE A 112 3.67 18.02 -15.71
CA ILE A 112 2.57 17.18 -15.20
C ILE A 112 1.79 17.92 -14.11
N ALA A 113 2.49 18.55 -13.15
CA ALA A 113 1.83 19.32 -12.10
C ALA A 113 1.02 20.50 -12.65
N ALA A 114 1.53 21.19 -13.68
CA ALA A 114 0.82 22.26 -14.34
C ALA A 114 -0.43 21.76 -15.09
N GLU A 115 -0.34 20.61 -15.76
CA GLU A 115 -1.47 19.97 -16.43
C GLU A 115 -2.56 19.56 -15.44
N LEU A 116 -2.19 18.89 -14.35
CA LEU A 116 -3.13 18.48 -13.28
C LEU A 116 -3.88 19.69 -12.70
N LYS A 117 -3.21 20.84 -12.60
CA LYS A 117 -3.83 22.10 -12.14
C LYS A 117 -4.78 22.69 -13.19
N ALA A 118 -4.53 22.46 -14.47
CA ALA A 118 -5.33 23.02 -15.57
C ALA A 118 -6.68 22.31 -15.76
N GLY A 119 -6.86 21.10 -15.19
CA GLY A 119 -8.13 20.38 -15.20
C GLY A 119 -7.96 18.92 -15.60
N PRO A 120 -8.83 18.38 -16.47
CA PRO A 120 -8.75 16.99 -16.91
C PRO A 120 -7.37 16.65 -17.44
N SER A 121 -6.76 15.59 -16.90
CA SER A 121 -5.43 15.12 -17.26
C SER A 121 -5.48 13.65 -17.61
N VAL A 122 -4.59 13.23 -18.52
CA VAL A 122 -4.34 11.80 -18.80
C VAL A 122 -3.32 11.21 -17.83
N TYR A 123 -2.83 11.98 -16.86
CA TYR A 123 -1.94 11.50 -15.83
C TYR A 123 -2.66 10.50 -14.92
N GLN A 124 -1.98 9.41 -14.58
CA GLN A 124 -2.49 8.40 -13.68
C GLN A 124 -1.65 8.34 -12.40
N TYR A 125 -2.34 8.30 -11.26
CA TYR A 125 -1.72 7.98 -9.97
C TYR A 125 -1.75 6.46 -9.77
N GLY A 126 -0.57 5.86 -9.58
CA GLY A 126 -0.41 4.41 -9.41
C GLY A 126 -0.56 3.61 -10.70
N GLY A 127 -0.11 2.36 -10.69
CA GLY A 127 -0.09 1.49 -11.88
C GLY A 127 1.05 1.78 -12.85
N GLU A 128 0.98 1.19 -14.04
CA GLU A 128 1.98 1.42 -15.09
C GLU A 128 1.80 2.82 -15.70
N PRO A 129 2.88 3.57 -15.94
CA PRO A 129 2.82 4.85 -16.64
C PRO A 129 2.09 4.75 -17.98
N VAL A 130 1.12 5.62 -18.20
CA VAL A 130 0.24 5.58 -19.39
C VAL A 130 0.72 6.51 -20.50
N ARG A 131 1.57 7.49 -20.18
CA ARG A 131 2.12 8.41 -21.19
C ARG A 131 3.21 7.72 -22.00
N ALA A 132 3.11 7.85 -23.33
CA ALA A 132 4.22 7.55 -24.21
C ALA A 132 5.38 8.52 -23.93
N GLY A 133 6.42 8.05 -23.23
CA GLY A 133 7.61 8.83 -22.92
C GLY A 133 7.93 8.88 -21.44
N LEU A 134 8.30 10.07 -20.95
CA LEU A 134 8.74 10.29 -19.57
C LEU A 134 7.55 10.69 -18.69
N GLU A 135 7.17 9.79 -17.80
CA GLU A 135 6.23 10.06 -16.72
C GLU A 135 6.96 9.97 -15.39
N VAL A 136 6.55 10.80 -14.43
CA VAL A 136 7.10 10.84 -13.09
C VAL A 136 5.99 11.07 -12.06
N PHE A 137 6.20 10.61 -10.84
CA PHE A 137 5.38 10.90 -9.68
C PHE A 137 5.65 12.33 -9.18
N THR A 138 4.59 13.13 -9.11
CA THR A 138 4.73 14.56 -8.79
C THR A 138 5.10 14.81 -7.35
N ASP A 139 4.63 13.99 -6.41
CA ASP A 139 4.87 14.26 -4.99
C ASP A 139 6.33 13.92 -4.58
N PRO A 140 6.92 14.73 -3.69
CA PRO A 140 8.25 14.49 -3.16
C PRO A 140 8.27 13.27 -2.24
N LEU A 141 9.07 12.26 -2.62
CA LEU A 141 9.30 11.03 -1.86
C LEU A 141 10.65 11.06 -1.15
N LEU A 142 10.74 10.44 0.02
CA LEU A 142 11.97 10.12 0.71
C LEU A 142 12.81 9.11 -0.10
N CYS A 143 14.12 9.27 -0.05
CA CYS A 143 15.05 8.39 -0.74
C CYS A 143 15.20 7.05 0.01
N PRO A 144 14.78 5.90 -0.57
CA PRO A 144 14.81 4.62 0.12
C PRO A 144 16.22 4.13 0.45
N HIS A 145 17.24 4.68 -0.20
CA HIS A 145 18.65 4.34 0.05
C HIS A 145 19.31 5.14 1.18
N ASP A 146 18.65 6.17 1.73
CA ASP A 146 19.17 6.83 2.92
C ASP A 146 18.85 5.96 4.16
N PRO A 147 19.84 5.50 4.93
CA PRO A 147 19.61 4.57 6.03
C PRO A 147 18.66 5.13 7.12
N ARG A 148 18.58 6.46 7.25
CA ARG A 148 17.67 7.11 8.19
C ARG A 148 16.21 6.97 7.78
N VAL A 149 15.92 6.73 6.51
CA VAL A 149 14.56 6.47 6.02
C VAL A 149 14.09 5.08 6.47
N ALA A 150 14.95 4.07 6.43
CA ALA A 150 14.60 2.77 7.02
C ALA A 150 14.37 2.88 8.54
N GLU A 151 15.19 3.69 9.23
CA GLU A 151 15.00 3.98 10.66
C GLU A 151 13.69 4.72 10.93
N LEU A 152 13.34 5.71 10.12
CA LEU A 152 12.06 6.42 10.19
C LEU A 152 10.90 5.44 10.22
N PHE A 153 10.82 4.56 9.21
CA PHE A 153 9.70 3.65 9.06
C PHE A 153 9.66 2.60 10.16
N ARG A 154 10.81 2.14 10.68
CA ARG A 154 10.80 1.25 11.85
C ARG A 154 10.13 1.91 13.06
N ARG A 155 10.47 3.17 13.35
CA ARG A 155 9.84 3.93 14.45
C ARG A 155 8.35 4.16 14.21
N GLN A 156 7.98 4.55 12.99
CA GLN A 156 6.58 4.77 12.64
C GLN A 156 5.77 3.47 12.72
N ILE A 157 6.29 2.36 12.23
CA ILE A 157 5.67 1.03 12.34
C ILE A 157 5.49 0.64 13.81
N ALA A 158 6.50 0.84 14.66
CA ALA A 158 6.39 0.56 16.09
C ALA A 158 5.31 1.39 16.78
N ASP A 159 5.24 2.70 16.49
CA ASP A 159 4.22 3.59 17.05
C ASP A 159 2.81 3.20 16.58
N LEU A 160 2.64 2.82 15.31
CA LEU A 160 1.36 2.42 14.74
C LEU A 160 0.88 1.06 15.30
N LEU A 161 1.78 0.07 15.38
CA LEU A 161 1.44 -1.26 15.89
C LEU A 161 1.26 -1.31 17.40
N ALA A 162 1.64 -0.25 18.13
CA ALA A 162 1.28 -0.09 19.53
C ALA A 162 -0.22 0.20 19.75
N VAL A 163 -0.97 0.56 18.70
CA VAL A 163 -2.42 0.78 18.79
C VAL A 163 -3.16 -0.56 18.88
N GLU A 164 -3.87 -0.78 20.00
CA GLU A 164 -4.59 -2.03 20.23
C GLU A 164 -5.63 -2.31 19.13
N GLY A 165 -5.57 -3.52 18.57
CA GLY A 165 -6.53 -4.00 17.58
C GLY A 165 -6.20 -3.64 16.13
N LEU A 166 -5.15 -2.86 15.88
CA LEU A 166 -4.59 -2.73 14.53
C LEU A 166 -3.93 -4.05 14.13
N ARG A 167 -4.24 -4.57 12.93
CA ARG A 167 -3.73 -5.87 12.47
C ARG A 167 -2.34 -5.78 11.86
N GLY A 168 -2.01 -4.65 11.24
CA GLY A 168 -0.77 -4.53 10.50
C GLY A 168 -0.59 -3.18 9.81
N ILE A 169 0.38 -3.15 8.91
CA ILE A 169 0.76 -1.99 8.11
C ILE A 169 0.64 -2.35 6.63
N ALA A 170 0.13 -1.42 5.83
CA ALA A 170 0.15 -1.50 4.37
C ALA A 170 1.20 -0.53 3.81
N PHE A 171 1.92 -0.95 2.77
CA PHE A 171 2.89 -0.11 2.06
C PHE A 171 2.21 0.46 0.82
N ASP A 172 2.10 1.78 0.75
CA ASP A 172 1.55 2.47 -0.41
C ASP A 172 2.59 3.40 -1.03
N TYR A 173 2.60 3.57 -2.35
CA TYR A 173 3.57 4.40 -3.07
C TYR A 173 5.04 4.23 -2.61
N PHE A 174 5.41 3.00 -2.22
CA PHE A 174 6.82 2.64 -2.02
C PHE A 174 7.46 2.45 -3.38
N GLY A 175 8.18 3.47 -3.84
CA GLY A 175 8.80 3.48 -5.16
C GLY A 175 9.69 4.67 -5.43
N TYR A 176 10.09 4.80 -6.69
CA TYR A 176 10.89 5.92 -7.17
C TYR A 176 10.02 6.91 -7.93
N ARG A 177 10.25 8.21 -7.73
CA ARG A 177 9.48 9.26 -8.43
C ARG A 177 9.58 9.13 -9.94
N ASN A 178 10.74 8.75 -10.47
CA ASN A 178 10.94 8.56 -11.91
C ASN A 178 10.69 7.12 -12.39
N TYR A 179 10.10 6.26 -11.54
CA TYR A 179 9.86 4.84 -11.79
C TYR A 179 11.12 4.03 -12.14
N ARG A 180 12.31 4.54 -11.83
CA ARG A 180 13.60 3.94 -12.18
C ARG A 180 14.50 3.82 -10.97
N THR A 181 15.17 4.90 -10.57
CA THR A 181 16.06 4.96 -9.40
C THR A 181 16.27 6.41 -8.98
N CYS A 182 16.64 6.64 -7.73
CA CYS A 182 16.96 7.98 -7.25
C CYS A 182 18.35 8.42 -7.77
N HIS A 183 18.48 9.66 -8.20
CA HIS A 183 19.74 10.24 -8.70
C HIS A 183 20.57 10.93 -7.60
N CYS A 184 20.23 10.77 -6.32
CA CYS A 184 21.02 11.40 -5.25
C CYS A 184 22.39 10.71 -5.08
N PRO A 185 23.40 11.39 -4.51
CA PRO A 185 24.75 10.82 -4.35
C PRO A 185 24.77 9.49 -3.59
N VAL A 186 23.91 9.32 -2.58
CA VAL A 186 23.78 8.07 -1.81
C VAL A 186 23.33 6.92 -2.71
N SER A 187 22.33 7.17 -3.56
CA SER A 187 21.79 6.17 -4.48
C SER A 187 22.77 5.79 -5.57
N GLN A 188 23.47 6.79 -6.13
CA GLN A 188 24.49 6.54 -7.16
C GLN A 188 25.67 5.73 -6.59
N ALA A 189 26.12 6.03 -5.37
CA ALA A 189 27.16 5.26 -4.70
C ALA A 189 26.72 3.82 -4.41
N ALA A 190 25.49 3.64 -3.92
CA ALA A 190 24.91 2.32 -3.67
C ALA A 190 24.79 1.49 -4.96
N GLN A 191 24.34 2.11 -6.05
CA GLN A 191 24.25 1.47 -7.36
C GLN A 191 25.62 1.05 -7.88
N ALA A 192 26.63 1.92 -7.80
CA ALA A 192 27.98 1.60 -8.24
C ALA A 192 28.58 0.43 -7.43
N ALA A 193 28.37 0.42 -6.11
CA ALA A 193 28.80 -0.67 -5.24
C ALA A 193 28.10 -1.99 -5.58
N TRP A 194 26.78 -1.94 -5.84
CA TRP A 194 26.02 -3.10 -6.28
C TRP A 194 26.51 -3.63 -7.63
N GLN A 195 26.77 -2.75 -8.61
CA GLN A 195 27.27 -3.12 -9.93
C GLN A 195 28.64 -3.80 -9.85
N ALA A 196 29.54 -3.32 -8.98
CA ALA A 196 30.84 -3.93 -8.76
C ALA A 196 30.73 -5.37 -8.20
N GLN A 197 29.65 -5.69 -7.50
CA GLN A 197 29.37 -7.02 -6.94
C GLN A 197 28.62 -7.94 -7.92
N HIS A 198 28.07 -7.38 -9.00
CA HIS A 198 27.27 -8.10 -9.99
C HIS A 198 27.81 -7.88 -11.42
N PRO A 199 29.10 -8.22 -11.68
CA PRO A 199 29.71 -8.01 -12.99
C PRO A 199 29.06 -8.82 -14.12
N GLU A 200 28.27 -9.85 -13.77
CA GLU A 200 27.51 -10.66 -14.72
C GLU A 200 26.24 -9.98 -15.23
N VAL A 201 25.81 -8.86 -14.63
CA VAL A 201 24.61 -8.16 -15.04
C VAL A 201 24.92 -7.15 -16.13
N GLU A 202 24.23 -7.31 -17.27
CA GLU A 202 24.31 -6.37 -18.39
C GLU A 202 24.11 -4.91 -17.95
N PRO A 203 24.98 -3.97 -18.35
CA PRO A 203 24.90 -2.57 -17.93
C PRO A 203 23.53 -1.92 -18.18
N ALA A 204 22.88 -2.29 -19.29
CA ALA A 204 21.56 -1.78 -19.66
C ALA A 204 20.44 -2.20 -18.69
N ARG A 205 20.61 -3.29 -17.94
CA ARG A 205 19.64 -3.81 -16.97
C ARG A 205 20.05 -3.56 -15.52
N ALA A 206 21.31 -3.26 -15.28
CA ALA A 206 21.88 -3.10 -13.95
C ALA A 206 21.11 -2.08 -13.09
N ALA A 207 20.75 -0.92 -13.65
CA ALA A 207 20.04 0.12 -12.90
C ALA A 207 18.63 -0.33 -12.45
N ALA A 208 17.87 -0.94 -13.37
CA ALA A 208 16.53 -1.44 -13.08
C ALA A 208 16.56 -2.60 -12.06
N ARG A 209 17.53 -3.51 -12.19
CA ARG A 209 17.71 -4.62 -11.27
C ARG A 209 18.11 -4.14 -9.87
N PHE A 210 19.09 -3.23 -9.77
CA PHE A 210 19.48 -2.60 -8.51
C PHE A 210 18.30 -1.93 -7.82
N ALA A 211 17.51 -1.15 -8.55
CA ALA A 211 16.37 -0.44 -8.00
C ALA A 211 15.28 -1.39 -7.47
N LEU A 212 14.95 -2.43 -8.25
CA LEU A 212 14.00 -3.45 -7.83
C LEU A 212 14.47 -4.17 -6.57
N GLU A 213 15.70 -4.68 -6.58
CA GLU A 213 16.26 -5.42 -5.44
C GLU A 213 16.36 -4.55 -4.18
N SER A 214 16.77 -3.29 -4.32
CA SER A 214 16.90 -2.36 -3.19
C SER A 214 15.54 -2.01 -2.59
N LEU A 215 14.54 -1.73 -3.42
CA LEU A 215 13.20 -1.42 -2.97
C LEU A 215 12.52 -2.63 -2.30
N VAL A 216 12.61 -3.81 -2.92
CA VAL A 216 12.10 -5.06 -2.35
C VAL A 216 12.82 -5.39 -1.05
N GLY A 217 14.14 -5.19 -1.00
CA GLY A 217 14.95 -5.36 0.20
C GLY A 217 14.48 -4.47 1.35
N LEU A 218 14.22 -3.19 1.10
CA LEU A 218 13.66 -2.27 2.08
C LEU A 218 12.27 -2.75 2.57
N CYS A 219 11.34 -3.02 1.65
CA CYS A 219 9.99 -3.46 2.00
C CYS A 219 10.00 -4.75 2.84
N ASN A 220 10.81 -5.74 2.46
CA ASN A 220 10.96 -6.97 3.23
C ASN A 220 11.54 -6.70 4.62
N ALA A 221 12.57 -5.86 4.74
CA ALA A 221 13.16 -5.53 6.02
C ALA A 221 12.17 -4.82 6.98
N LEU A 222 11.30 -3.97 6.44
CA LEU A 222 10.24 -3.30 7.19
C LEU A 222 9.10 -4.25 7.56
N ALA A 223 8.68 -5.13 6.64
CA ALA A 223 7.68 -6.15 6.93
C ALA A 223 8.17 -7.14 8.02
N ASP A 224 9.43 -7.54 7.96
CA ASP A 224 10.04 -8.39 8.99
C ASP A 224 10.15 -7.68 10.33
N HIS A 225 10.40 -6.37 10.34
CA HIS A 225 10.34 -5.59 11.56
C HIS A 225 8.93 -5.57 12.15
N ALA A 226 7.90 -5.29 11.33
CA ALA A 226 6.51 -5.30 11.75
C ALA A 226 6.07 -6.65 12.35
N ARG A 227 6.51 -7.78 11.77
CA ARG A 227 6.18 -9.14 12.26
C ARG A 227 6.84 -9.51 13.59
N ARG A 228 7.89 -8.79 14.00
CA ARG A 228 8.62 -9.05 15.25
C ARG A 228 8.10 -8.26 16.45
N LEU A 229 7.25 -7.27 16.20
CA LEU A 229 6.54 -6.49 17.23
C LEU A 229 5.29 -7.25 17.68
#